data_AF-A0A285TN92-F1
#
_entry.id   AF-A0A285TN92-F1
#
_cell.length_a   1.000
_cell.length_b   1.000
_cell.length_c   1.000
_cell.angle_alpha   90.00
_cell.angle_beta   90.00
_cell.angle_gamma   90.00
#
_symmetry.space_group_name_H-M   'P 1'
#
loop_
_entity.id
_entity.type
_entity.pdbx_description
1 polymer ?
#
loop_
_entity_poly.entity_id
_entity_poly.type
_entity_poly.pdbx_seq_one_letter_code
_entity_poly.pdbx_strand_id
1 'polypeptide(L)'
;MDKTTLEELIRNFNEETGKSEFYTVELIRFYKGKYETDPDTGSNITFAQILSRNATELGVTKVMDNCSVTIDGENTTSAKWRINLV
;
A
#
# COMPACT_ATOMS: atom_id res chain seq x y z
N MET A 1 13.98 -0.70 -1.52
CA MET A 1 13.09 -1.87 -1.41
C MET A 1 13.14 -2.60 -2.75
N ASP A 2 13.50 -3.87 -2.75
CA ASP A 2 13.44 -4.71 -3.95
C ASP A 2 12.03 -5.30 -4.16
N LYS A 3 11.82 -5.92 -5.33
CA LYS A 3 10.54 -6.50 -5.72
C LYS A 3 10.10 -7.63 -4.79
N THR A 4 11.00 -8.55 -4.44
CA THR A 4 10.69 -9.71 -3.58
C THR A 4 10.15 -9.26 -2.22
N THR A 5 10.79 -8.27 -1.60
CA THR A 5 10.34 -7.67 -0.35
C THR A 5 8.91 -7.10 -0.48
N LEU A 6 8.60 -6.49 -1.62
CA LEU A 6 7.29 -5.89 -1.86
C LEU A 6 6.19 -6.94 -2.12
N GLU A 7 6.52 -8.04 -2.79
CA GLU A 7 5.62 -9.19 -2.97
C GLU A 7 5.27 -9.85 -1.64
N GLU A 8 6.28 -10.13 -0.81
CA GLU A 8 6.08 -10.69 0.53
C GLU A 8 5.25 -9.76 1.40
N LEU A 9 5.51 -8.45 1.33
CA LEU A 9 4.76 -7.45 2.07
C LEU A 9 3.26 -7.44 1.70
N ILE A 10 2.93 -7.47 0.41
CA ILE A 10 1.54 -7.48 -0.07
C ILE A 10 0.85 -8.79 0.32
N ARG A 11 1.55 -9.92 0.22
CA ARG A 11 1.03 -11.23 0.63
C ARG A 11 0.72 -11.26 2.12
N ASN A 12 1.70 -10.87 2.96
CA ASN A 12 1.53 -10.82 4.41
C ASN A 12 0.40 -9.86 4.81
N PHE A 13 0.29 -8.71 4.14
CA PHE A 13 -0.81 -7.77 4.37
C PHE A 13 -2.17 -8.43 4.06
N ASN A 14 -2.29 -9.13 2.93
CA ASN A 14 -3.52 -9.82 2.55
C ASN A 14 -3.89 -10.93 3.54
N GLU A 15 -2.93 -11.76 3.93
CA GLU A 15 -3.10 -12.86 4.86
C GLU A 15 -3.50 -12.37 6.27
N GLU A 16 -2.86 -11.30 6.77
CA GLU A 16 -3.15 -10.77 8.12
C GLU A 16 -4.45 -9.97 8.19
N THR A 17 -4.81 -9.24 7.13
CA THR A 17 -5.98 -8.34 7.16
C THR A 17 -7.23 -8.93 6.51
N GLY A 18 -7.08 -9.97 5.68
CA GLY A 18 -8.15 -10.52 4.84
C GLY A 18 -8.69 -9.54 3.79
N LYS A 19 -8.04 -8.37 3.58
CA LYS A 19 -8.49 -7.35 2.65
C LYS A 19 -8.00 -7.63 1.23
N SER A 20 -8.91 -7.59 0.27
CA SER A 20 -8.58 -7.63 -1.17
C SER A 20 -8.21 -6.25 -1.72
N GLU A 21 -8.37 -5.18 -0.95
CA GLU A 21 -8.04 -3.82 -1.34
C GLU A 21 -7.32 -3.08 -0.21
N PHE A 22 -6.41 -2.18 -0.58
CA PHE A 22 -5.64 -1.38 0.38
C PHE A 22 -5.27 -0.02 -0.18
N TYR A 23 -5.04 0.94 0.70
CA TYR A 23 -4.40 2.20 0.38
C TYR A 23 -2.89 2.09 0.56
N THR A 24 -2.12 2.81 -0.25
CA THR A 24 -0.63 2.81 -0.15
C THR A 24 -0.15 3.09 1.28
N VAL A 25 -0.82 4.01 1.98
CA VAL A 25 -0.55 4.35 3.38
C VAL A 25 -0.76 3.19 4.36
N GLU A 26 -1.77 2.35 4.14
CA GLU A 26 -2.01 1.16 4.96
C GLU A 26 -0.88 0.14 4.78
N LEU A 27 -0.42 -0.06 3.55
CA LEU A 27 0.69 -0.97 3.25
C LEU A 27 2.02 -0.47 3.83
N ILE A 28 2.28 0.84 3.80
CA ILE A 28 3.48 1.43 4.40
C ILE A 28 3.45 1.29 5.92
N ARG A 29 2.31 1.56 6.57
CA ARG A 29 2.13 1.35 8.01
C ARG A 29 2.35 -0.11 8.39
N PHE A 30 1.84 -1.03 7.57
CA PHE A 30 2.07 -2.45 7.77
C PHE A 30 3.56 -2.81 7.68
N TYR A 31 4.28 -2.26 6.70
CA TYR A 31 5.74 -2.45 6.55
C TYR A 31 6.56 -1.87 7.71
N LYS A 32 6.22 -0.67 8.16
CA LYS A 32 6.92 0.06 9.23
C LYS A 32 6.55 -0.41 10.63
N GLY A 33 5.47 -1.18 10.76
CA GLY A 33 4.91 -1.64 12.02
C GLY A 33 3.74 -0.77 12.49
N LYS A 34 2.76 -1.42 13.14
CA LYS A 34 1.46 -0.84 13.56
C LYS A 34 1.54 0.38 14.50
N TYR A 35 2.74 0.78 14.94
CA TYR A 35 2.98 1.85 15.92
C TYR A 35 3.72 3.06 15.35
N GLU A 36 4.16 3.06 14.09
CA GLU A 36 4.75 4.24 13.48
C GLU A 36 3.68 5.24 13.00
N THR A 37 4.00 6.53 13.14
CA THR A 37 3.21 7.65 12.61
C THR A 37 2.95 7.50 11.11
N ASP A 38 1.89 8.15 10.62
CA ASP A 38 1.56 8.16 9.20
C ASP A 38 2.78 8.43 8.32
N PRO A 39 2.93 7.71 7.19
CA PRO A 39 4.02 7.99 6.28
C PRO A 39 3.89 9.41 5.75
N ASP A 40 5.01 10.13 5.74
CA ASP A 40 5.09 11.43 5.11
C ASP A 40 4.65 11.36 3.64
N THR A 41 4.21 12.49 3.10
CA THR A 41 3.72 12.57 1.72
C THR A 41 4.73 12.05 0.69
N GLY A 42 6.03 12.26 0.91
CA GLY A 42 7.10 11.78 0.02
C GLY A 42 7.22 10.26 0.03
N SER A 43 7.19 9.63 1.21
CA SER A 43 7.15 8.18 1.36
C SER A 43 5.96 7.56 0.64
N ASN A 44 4.77 8.16 0.80
CA ASN A 44 3.53 7.70 0.17
C ASN A 44 3.57 7.77 -1.36
N ILE A 45 4.05 8.89 -1.92
CA ILE A 45 4.24 9.05 -3.38
C ILE A 45 5.25 8.02 -3.90
N THR A 46 6.38 7.88 -3.22
CA THR A 46 7.46 6.96 -3.64
C THR A 46 6.98 5.52 -3.68
N PHE A 47 6.28 5.06 -2.63
CA PHE A 47 5.70 3.72 -2.60
C PHE A 47 4.65 3.51 -3.68
N ALA A 48 3.77 4.49 -3.91
CA ALA A 48 2.75 4.40 -4.96
C ALA A 48 3.38 4.28 -6.35
N GLN A 49 4.52 4.96 -6.59
CA GLN A 49 5.29 4.84 -7.83
C GLN A 49 5.94 3.46 -7.97
N ILE A 50 6.53 2.91 -6.89
CA ILE A 50 7.13 1.57 -6.90
C ILE A 50 6.05 0.52 -7.19
N LEU A 51 4.89 0.60 -6.52
CA LEU A 51 3.75 -0.27 -6.79
C LEU A 51 3.29 -0.14 -8.25
N SER A 52 3.15 1.09 -8.77
CA SER A 52 2.72 1.31 -10.16
C SER A 52 3.68 0.68 -11.17
N ARG A 53 5.00 0.75 -10.93
CA ARG A 53 6.01 0.19 -11.84
C ARG A 53 5.99 -1.34 -11.90
N ASN A 54 5.58 -2.00 -10.82
CA ASN A 54 5.63 -3.45 -10.70
C ASN A 54 4.22 -4.10 -10.63
N ALA A 55 3.15 -3.32 -10.81
CA ALA A 55 1.78 -3.72 -10.48
C ALA A 55 1.37 -5.07 -11.08
N THR A 56 1.62 -5.27 -12.38
CA THR A 56 1.31 -6.52 -13.09
C THR A 56 2.03 -7.72 -12.49
N GLU A 57 3.32 -7.57 -12.15
CA GLU A 57 4.14 -8.66 -11.62
C GLU A 57 3.81 -8.97 -10.16
N LEU A 58 3.47 -7.94 -9.38
CA LEU A 58 3.02 -8.07 -7.99
C LEU A 58 1.58 -8.60 -7.88
N GLY A 59 0.87 -8.77 -9.01
CA GLY A 59 -0.53 -9.17 -9.02
C GLY A 59 -1.47 -8.15 -8.38
N VAL A 60 -1.17 -6.85 -8.48
CA VAL A 60 -2.04 -5.77 -7.98
C VAL A 60 -2.49 -4.84 -9.09
N THR A 61 -3.67 -4.26 -8.94
CA THR A 61 -4.21 -3.25 -9.86
C THR A 61 -4.51 -1.97 -9.12
N LYS A 62 -4.12 -0.83 -9.70
CA LYS A 62 -4.52 0.46 -9.17
C LYS A 62 -6.01 0.70 -9.45
N VAL A 63 -6.79 0.91 -8.39
CA VAL A 63 -8.23 1.20 -8.47
C VAL A 63 -8.46 2.68 -8.64
N MET A 64 -7.72 3.52 -7.90
CA MET A 64 -7.88 4.97 -7.91
C MET A 64 -6.59 5.68 -7.48
N ASP A 65 -6.30 6.82 -8.09
CA ASP A 65 -5.24 7.73 -7.66
C ASP A 65 -5.79 8.82 -6.72
N ASN A 66 -4.93 9.33 -5.84
CA ASN A 66 -5.20 10.50 -4.99
C ASN A 66 -6.51 10.44 -4.16
N CYS A 67 -6.81 9.29 -3.56
CA CYS A 67 -7.92 9.14 -2.63
C CYS A 67 -7.61 9.92 -1.33
N SER A 68 -8.53 10.77 -0.89
CA SER A 68 -8.45 11.30 0.47
C SER A 68 -8.92 10.21 1.43
N VAL A 69 -8.04 9.84 2.38
CA VAL A 69 -8.31 8.82 3.39
C VAL A 69 -8.01 9.39 4.76
N THR A 70 -8.89 9.13 5.72
CA THR A 70 -8.67 9.47 7.12
C THR A 70 -8.05 8.26 7.82
N ILE A 71 -6.86 8.40 8.38
CA ILE A 71 -6.25 7.37 9.23
C ILE A 71 -5.91 7.99 10.58
N ASP A 72 -6.33 7.35 11.66
CA ASP A 72 -6.17 7.83 13.04
C ASP A 72 -6.63 9.29 13.27
N GLY A 73 -7.59 9.75 12.48
CA GLY A 73 -8.13 11.12 12.54
C GLY A 73 -7.42 12.13 11.64
N GLU A 74 -6.32 11.76 10.98
CA GLU A 74 -5.61 12.62 10.04
C GLU A 74 -5.98 12.31 8.59
N ASN A 75 -6.20 13.36 7.79
CA ASN A 75 -6.50 13.21 6.37
C ASN A 75 -5.21 13.18 5.56
N THR A 76 -5.01 12.12 4.80
CA THR A 76 -3.90 11.95 3.87
C THR A 76 -4.39 11.58 2.49
N THR A 77 -3.58 11.84 1.46
CA THR A 77 -3.90 11.50 0.07
C THR A 77 -3.16 10.24 -0.30
N SER A 78 -3.84 9.17 -0.72
CA SER A 78 -3.20 7.88 -1.04
C SER A 78 -3.79 7.24 -2.29
N ALA A 79 -3.02 6.41 -3.00
CA ALA A 79 -3.56 5.57 -4.07
C ALA A 79 -4.24 4.34 -3.47
N LYS A 80 -5.34 3.89 -4.09
CA LYS A 80 -6.05 2.67 -3.74
C LYS A 80 -5.71 1.55 -4.70
N TRP A 81 -5.49 0.37 -4.17
CA TRP A 81 -5.04 -0.82 -4.88
C TRP A 81 -5.95 -2.01 -4.60
N ARG A 82 -6.04 -2.92 -5.55
CA ARG A 82 -6.69 -4.22 -5.43
C ARG A 82 -5.67 -5.33 -5.64
N ILE A 83 -5.75 -6.35 -4.80
CA ILE A 83 -4.96 -7.57 -4.88
C ILE A 83 -5.69 -8.56 -5.79
N ASN A 84 -5.00 -9.05 -6.82
CA ASN A 84 -5.49 -10.07 -7.76
C ASN A 84 -4.68 -11.36 -7.68
N LEU A 85 -3.88 -11.54 -6.63
CA LEU A 85 -3.12 -12.78 -6.39
C LEU A 85 -4.09 -13.97 -6.48
N VAL A 86 -3.80 -14.88 -7.42
CA VAL A 86 -4.53 -16.12 -7.67
C VAL A 86 -3.97 -17.23 -6.81
#